data_AF-A0ABD3MEP2-F1
#
_entry.id   AF-A0ABD3MEP2-F1
#
_cell.length_a   1.000
_cell.length_b   1.000
_cell.length_c   1.000
_cell.angle_alpha   90.00
_cell.angle_beta   90.00
_cell.angle_gamma   90.00
#
_symmetry.space_group_name_H-M   'P 1'
#
loop_
_entity.id
_entity.type
_entity.pdbx_description
1 polymer ?
#
loop_
_entity_poly.entity_id
_entity_poly.type
_entity_poly.pdbx_seq_one_letter_code
_entity_poly.pdbx_strand_id
1 'polypeptide(L)'
;MTVLPRARSAAVTTTQRRTMAKESRAHLYTGFPTNMDQLRNNIWLSDPGAYPVIVVLSGAVVFAGSFIAYCALKNPDVRITFGRRQQLVRTWE
;
A
#
# COMPACT_ATOMS: atom_id res chain seq x y z
N MET A 1 57.72 5.60 -14.90
CA MET A 1 56.31 6.00 -14.77
C MET A 1 55.48 4.88 -15.37
N THR A 2 54.90 4.02 -14.54
CA THR A 2 54.19 2.81 -15.01
C THR A 2 52.78 2.87 -14.43
N VAL A 3 51.81 3.22 -15.27
CA VAL A 3 50.39 3.27 -14.92
C VAL A 3 49.80 1.89 -15.22
N LEU A 4 49.33 1.18 -14.19
CA LEU A 4 48.56 -0.05 -14.37
C LEU A 4 47.08 0.30 -14.59
N PRO A 5 46.39 -0.27 -15.59
CA PRO A 5 44.96 -0.03 -15.78
C PRO A 5 44.19 -0.78 -14.69
N ARG A 6 43.57 -0.03 -13.76
CA ARG A 6 42.57 -0.61 -12.84
C ARG A 6 41.29 -0.86 -13.63
N ALA A 7 41.17 -2.06 -14.19
CA ALA A 7 39.90 -2.58 -14.67
C ALA A 7 38.92 -2.61 -13.48
N ARG A 8 37.96 -1.66 -13.46
CA ARG A 8 36.78 -1.78 -12.61
C ARG A 8 35.84 -2.75 -13.31
N SER A 9 35.80 -4.01 -12.86
CA SER A 9 34.68 -4.90 -13.17
C SER A 9 33.41 -4.22 -12.69
N ALA A 10 32.58 -3.77 -13.62
CA ALA A 10 31.20 -3.43 -13.33
C ALA A 10 30.53 -4.75 -12.92
N ALA A 11 30.29 -4.92 -11.61
CA ALA A 11 29.45 -5.98 -11.12
C ALA A 11 28.05 -5.76 -11.70
N VAL A 12 27.76 -6.44 -12.82
CA VAL A 12 26.41 -6.57 -13.34
C VAL A 12 25.65 -7.32 -12.26
N THR A 13 24.96 -6.55 -11.42
CA THR A 13 24.02 -7.10 -10.45
C THR A 13 22.85 -7.59 -11.28
N THR A 14 22.88 -8.85 -11.66
CA THR A 14 21.72 -9.54 -12.24
C THR A 14 20.64 -9.54 -11.18
N THR A 15 19.78 -8.52 -11.18
CA THR A 15 18.58 -8.49 -10.36
C THR A 15 17.77 -9.74 -10.70
N GLN A 16 17.73 -10.73 -9.80
CA GLN A 16 16.88 -11.90 -9.98
C GLN A 16 15.44 -11.41 -10.18
N ARG A 17 14.95 -11.57 -11.41
CA ARG A 17 13.56 -11.28 -11.75
C ARG A 17 12.71 -12.20 -10.89
N ARG A 18 11.89 -11.63 -10.00
CA ARG A 18 11.03 -12.36 -9.06
C ARG A 18 10.11 -13.32 -9.83
N THR A 19 10.52 -14.58 -10.00
CA THR A 19 9.71 -15.63 -10.64
C THR A 19 8.64 -16.19 -9.70
N MET A 20 8.80 -15.98 -8.39
CA MET A 20 7.90 -16.50 -7.37
C MET A 20 6.45 -16.02 -7.49
N ALA A 21 6.20 -14.85 -8.08
CA ALA A 21 4.84 -14.34 -8.28
C ALA A 21 4.04 -15.16 -9.32
N LYS A 22 4.71 -15.89 -10.23
CA LYS A 22 4.02 -16.75 -11.20
C LYS A 22 3.74 -18.13 -10.60
N GLU A 23 4.66 -18.64 -9.78
CA GLU A 23 4.50 -19.92 -9.07
C GLU A 23 3.45 -19.82 -7.96
N SER A 24 3.45 -18.73 -7.17
CA SER A 24 2.44 -18.54 -6.12
C SER A 24 1.02 -18.43 -6.68
N ARG A 25 0.88 -17.96 -7.92
CA ARG A 25 -0.41 -17.79 -8.61
C ARG A 25 -0.79 -18.98 -9.48
N ALA A 26 0.02 -20.05 -9.53
CA ALA A 26 -0.25 -21.21 -10.38
C ALA A 26 -1.50 -22.00 -9.96
N HIS A 27 -1.90 -21.89 -8.68
CA HIS A 27 -3.12 -22.51 -8.15
C HIS A 27 -4.36 -21.61 -8.25
N LEU A 28 -4.19 -20.33 -8.63
CA LEU A 28 -5.30 -19.39 -8.80
C LEU A 28 -5.89 -19.60 -10.20
N TYR A 29 -7.18 -19.85 -10.27
CA TYR A 29 -7.88 -19.99 -11.54
C TYR A 29 -7.98 -18.62 -12.25
N THR A 30 -7.88 -18.63 -13.57
CA THR A 30 -7.67 -17.41 -14.37
C THR A 30 -8.93 -16.87 -15.02
N GLY A 31 -10.10 -17.45 -14.73
CA GLY A 31 -11.41 -17.05 -15.26
C GLY A 31 -12.36 -16.48 -14.20
N PHE A 32 -13.57 -16.10 -14.62
CA PHE A 32 -14.65 -15.75 -13.69
C PHE A 32 -15.22 -17.04 -13.06
N PRO A 33 -15.26 -17.17 -11.72
CA PRO A 33 -15.73 -18.39 -11.08
C PRO A 33 -17.22 -18.58 -11.33
N THR A 34 -17.62 -19.74 -11.84
CA THR A 34 -19.04 -20.09 -12.06
C THR A 34 -19.65 -20.89 -10.92
N ASN A 35 -18.81 -21.41 -10.02
CA ASN A 35 -19.21 -22.27 -8.90
C ASN A 35 -18.55 -21.82 -7.59
N MET A 36 -19.16 -22.15 -6.44
CA MET A 36 -18.64 -21.78 -5.12
C MET A 36 -17.27 -22.39 -4.80
N ASP A 37 -17.00 -23.61 -5.24
CA ASP A 37 -15.70 -24.26 -5.05
C ASP A 37 -14.58 -23.57 -5.87
N GLN A 38 -14.93 -23.09 -7.06
CA GLN A 38 -14.02 -22.29 -7.86
C GLN A 38 -13.79 -20.93 -7.22
N LEU A 39 -14.82 -20.29 -6.66
CA LEU A 39 -14.69 -19.01 -5.97
C LEU A 39 -13.75 -19.12 -4.74
N ARG A 40 -13.90 -20.19 -3.95
CA ARG A 40 -13.07 -20.44 -2.77
C ARG A 40 -11.59 -20.68 -3.10
N ASN A 41 -11.30 -21.32 -4.23
CA ASN A 41 -9.93 -21.57 -4.71
C ASN A 41 -9.36 -20.44 -5.59
N ASN A 42 -10.19 -19.49 -6.05
CA ASN A 42 -9.79 -18.36 -6.87
C ASN A 42 -9.44 -17.09 -6.10
N ILE A 43 -9.97 -16.99 -4.88
CA ILE A 43 -9.83 -15.78 -4.11
C ILE A 43 -8.40 -15.72 -3.61
N TRP A 44 -7.63 -14.73 -4.07
CA TRP A 44 -6.32 -14.32 -3.53
C TRP A 44 -6.25 -14.22 -1.99
N LEU A 45 -7.37 -14.13 -1.29
CA LEU A 45 -7.48 -14.19 0.17
C LEU A 45 -7.24 -15.60 0.74
N SER A 46 -7.34 -16.66 -0.07
CA SER A 46 -7.03 -18.03 0.36
C SER A 46 -5.52 -18.29 0.40
N ASP A 47 -4.71 -17.44 -0.25
CA ASP A 47 -3.25 -17.51 -0.23
C ASP A 47 -2.71 -17.00 1.13
N PRO A 48 -2.02 -17.84 1.92
CA PRO A 48 -1.39 -17.42 3.17
C PRO A 48 -0.41 -16.25 3.00
N GLY A 49 0.21 -16.12 1.81
CA GLY A 49 1.13 -15.03 1.48
C GLY A 49 0.46 -13.67 1.32
N ALA A 50 -0.87 -13.60 1.16
CA ALA A 50 -1.59 -12.34 1.05
C ALA A 50 -1.74 -11.61 2.40
N TYR A 51 -1.83 -12.34 3.51
CA TYR A 51 -2.11 -11.75 4.83
C TYR A 51 -1.04 -10.76 5.31
N PRO A 52 0.28 -11.02 5.18
CA PRO A 52 1.29 -10.02 5.50
C PRO A 52 1.14 -8.71 4.71
N VAL A 53 0.77 -8.80 3.43
CA VAL A 53 0.52 -7.61 2.59
C VAL A 53 -0.70 -6.85 3.07
N ILE A 54 -1.77 -7.56 3.44
CA ILE A 54 -2.98 -6.97 4.01
C ILE A 54 -2.66 -6.22 5.32
N VAL A 55 -1.81 -6.78 6.18
CA VAL A 55 -1.38 -6.12 7.43
C VAL A 55 -0.65 -4.81 7.15
N VAL A 56 0.29 -4.78 6.21
CA VAL A 56 1.02 -3.55 5.86
C VAL A 56 0.08 -2.50 5.25
N LEU A 57 -0.80 -2.91 4.31
CA LEU A 57 -1.74 -2.00 3.65
C LEU A 57 -2.75 -1.42 4.64
N SER A 58 -3.33 -2.25 5.49
CA SER A 58 -4.27 -1.79 6.53
C SER A 58 -3.60 -0.83 7.50
N GLY A 59 -2.37 -1.13 7.94
CA GLY A 59 -1.58 -0.20 8.77
C GLY A 59 -1.36 1.15 8.09
N ALA A 60 -0.99 1.15 6.81
CA ALA A 60 -0.78 2.38 6.04
C ALA A 60 -2.06 3.22 5.93
N VAL A 61 -3.21 2.60 5.61
CA VAL A 61 -4.50 3.28 5.50
C VAL A 61 -4.95 3.83 6.84
N VAL A 62 -4.81 3.06 7.93
CA VAL A 62 -5.18 3.51 9.28
C VAL A 62 -4.31 4.69 9.69
N PHE A 63 -3.00 4.63 9.48
CA PHE A 63 -2.10 5.71 9.89
C PHE A 63 -2.34 6.98 9.08
N ALA A 64 -2.39 6.87 7.75
CA ALA A 64 -2.69 8.01 6.87
C ALA A 64 -4.07 8.61 7.17
N GLY A 65 -5.10 7.76 7.31
CA GLY A 65 -6.44 8.17 7.65
C GLY A 65 -6.51 8.87 9.01
N SER A 66 -5.77 8.37 10.01
CA SER A 66 -5.72 8.98 11.35
C SER A 66 -5.12 10.39 11.32
N PHE A 67 -4.07 10.61 10.52
CA PHE A 67 -3.45 11.93 10.39
C PHE A 67 -4.35 12.92 9.65
N ILE A 68 -4.98 12.47 8.56
CA ILE A 68 -5.98 13.28 7.83
C ILE A 68 -7.13 13.65 8.77
N ALA A 69 -7.66 12.67 9.53
CA ALA A 69 -8.72 12.90 10.49
C ALA A 69 -8.30 13.85 11.61
N TYR A 70 -7.05 13.74 12.11
CA TYR A 70 -6.50 14.66 13.11
C TYR A 70 -6.51 16.10 12.60
N CYS A 71 -5.97 16.34 11.39
CA CYS A 71 -6.00 17.65 10.75
C CYS A 71 -7.45 18.15 10.58
N ALA A 72 -8.34 17.30 10.09
CA ALA A 72 -9.75 17.66 9.88
C ALA A 72 -10.50 18.01 11.19
N LEU A 73 -10.16 17.35 12.31
CA LEU A 73 -10.85 17.55 13.59
C LEU A 73 -10.21 18.61 14.48
N LYS A 74 -8.91 18.89 14.33
CA LYS A 74 -8.17 19.81 15.20
C LYS A 74 -7.84 21.14 14.55
N ASN A 75 -7.87 21.25 13.22
CA ASN A 75 -7.72 22.54 12.57
C ASN A 75 -8.93 23.44 12.89
N PRO A 76 -8.72 24.67 13.36
CA PRO A 76 -9.81 25.61 13.69
C PRO A 76 -10.58 26.05 12.44
N ASP A 77 -9.94 26.01 11.27
CA ASP A 77 -10.57 26.34 9.99
C ASP A 77 -11.56 25.27 9.51
N VAL A 78 -11.39 24.03 9.96
CA VAL A 78 -12.21 22.90 9.52
C VAL A 78 -13.41 22.71 10.46
N ARG A 79 -14.60 22.97 9.91
CA ARG A 79 -15.87 23.05 10.67
C ARG A 79 -16.74 21.80 10.51
N ILE A 80 -16.16 20.62 10.71
CA ILE A 80 -16.91 19.36 10.57
C ILE A 80 -17.82 19.12 11.78
N THR A 81 -17.40 19.50 12.99
CA THR A 81 -18.15 19.30 14.24
C THR A 81 -19.20 20.38 14.48
N PHE A 82 -20.40 20.02 14.95
CA PHE A 82 -21.54 20.93 15.14
C PHE A 82 -21.19 22.21 15.93
N GLY A 83 -20.43 22.11 17.03
CA GLY A 83 -20.06 23.26 17.85
C GLY A 83 -19.17 24.31 17.15
N ARG A 84 -18.42 23.94 16.12
CA ARG A 84 -17.53 24.86 15.38
C ARG A 84 -18.18 25.44 14.12
N ARG A 85 -19.28 24.85 13.64
CA ARG A 85 -20.02 25.34 12.45
C ARG A 85 -20.61 26.73 12.67
N GLN A 86 -21.00 27.04 13.91
CA GLN A 86 -21.69 28.28 14.25
C GLN A 86 -20.79 29.38 14.83
N GLN A 87 -19.46 29.17 14.92
CA GLN A 87 -18.56 30.23 15.37
C GLN A 87 -18.41 31.31 14.30
N LEU A 88 -18.54 32.58 14.67
CA LEU A 88 -18.31 33.71 13.77
C LEU A 88 -16.80 33.77 13.43
N VAL A 89 -16.43 33.56 12.16
CA VAL A 89 -15.02 33.44 11.72
C VAL A 89 -14.26 34.76 11.86
N ARG A 90 -14.97 35.88 11.75
CA ARG A 90 -14.35 37.15 11.45
C ARG A 90 -15.06 38.29 12.14
N THR A 91 -14.41 38.81 13.17
CA THR A 91 -14.79 40.05 13.86
C THR A 91 -13.94 41.15 13.25
N TRP A 92 -14.48 41.80 12.22
CA TRP A 92 -13.85 42.96 11.59
C TRP A 92 -14.16 44.23 12.41
N GLU A 93 -13.50 44.36 13.56
CA GLU A 93 -13.33 45.65 14.24
C GLU A 93 -11.92 46.17 13.99
#